data_AF-A0A1X7ISC4-F1
#
_entry.id   AF-A0A1X7ISC4-F1
#
_cell.length_a   1.000
_cell.length_b   1.000
_cell.length_c   1.000
_cell.angle_alpha   90.00
_cell.angle_beta   90.00
_cell.angle_gamma   90.00
#
_symmetry.space_group_name_H-M   'P 1'
#
loop_
_entity.id
_entity.type
_entity.pdbx_description
1 polymer ?
#
loop_
_entity_poly.entity_id
_entity_poly.type
_entity_poly.pdbx_seq_one_letter_code
_entity_poly.pdbx_strand_id
1 'polypeptide(L)'
;MQKTIFEITKMDCPSEENLVRMKLDEISSIVHLDFDIPNRKLTVFHSGETEQIEKSVIALHLGGKKISTEQSDRTDFKETTNQKRILWSVLAINFAFFIIEMATGIVSKSMGLVADSLDMLADSFVYGISLIAVGGTLMKKKRIAKLAGYFQITLAIIGFVEVLRRFFGADKLPDFSTMIIVSIFALVANGICLYILQKSKSKEEAHMKASMIFTSNDVIINLGVIIAGLLVHWLNSSKPDLIIGTIVFVLVIQGAFRILKLSK
;
A
#
# COMPACT_ATOMS: atom_id res chain seq x y z
N MET A 1 -17.97 -18.97 22.75
CA MET A 1 -18.16 -18.07 21.59
C MET A 1 -18.71 -18.88 20.43
N GLN A 2 -19.29 -18.21 19.44
CA GLN A 2 -19.86 -18.83 18.26
C GLN A 2 -18.99 -18.55 17.04
N LYS A 3 -18.95 -19.52 16.13
CA LYS A 3 -18.36 -19.41 14.79
C LYS A 3 -19.52 -19.43 13.80
N THR A 4 -19.74 -18.32 13.10
CA THR A 4 -20.75 -18.23 12.05
C THR A 4 -20.07 -18.12 10.69
N ILE A 5 -20.49 -18.94 9.73
CA ILE A 5 -19.97 -18.92 8.37
C ILE A 5 -21.02 -18.28 7.46
N PHE A 6 -20.59 -17.29 6.69
CA PHE A 6 -21.38 -16.64 5.64
C PHE A 6 -20.76 -16.92 4.27
N GLU A 7 -21.63 -17.12 3.27
CA GLU A 7 -21.28 -17.00 1.87
C GLU A 7 -21.57 -15.56 1.43
N ILE A 8 -20.60 -14.89 0.79
CA ILE A 8 -20.79 -13.54 0.25
C ILE A 8 -20.51 -13.59 -1.25
N THR A 9 -21.57 -13.81 -2.02
CA THR A 9 -21.49 -14.12 -3.45
C THR A 9 -20.75 -13.08 -4.30
N LYS A 10 -20.71 -11.81 -3.87
CA LYS A 10 -20.01 -10.71 -4.57
C LYS A 10 -18.69 -10.29 -3.91
N MET A 11 -18.12 -11.08 -2.99
CA MET A 11 -16.83 -10.77 -2.37
C MET A 11 -15.68 -11.39 -3.18
N ASP A 12 -15.47 -10.87 -4.39
CA ASP A 12 -14.49 -11.39 -5.35
C ASP A 12 -13.20 -10.57 -5.42
N CYS A 13 -13.12 -9.42 -4.73
CA CYS A 13 -11.89 -8.64 -4.67
C CYS A 13 -11.59 -8.04 -3.28
N PRO A 14 -10.32 -7.62 -3.04
CA PRO A 14 -9.87 -6.94 -1.82
C PRO A 14 -10.71 -5.72 -1.39
N SER A 15 -11.36 -5.04 -2.34
CA SER A 15 -12.19 -3.86 -2.04
C SER A 15 -13.46 -4.26 -1.32
N GLU A 16 -14.12 -5.35 -1.73
CA GLU A 16 -15.33 -5.86 -1.10
C GLU A 16 -15.03 -6.52 0.24
N GLU A 17 -13.89 -7.21 0.38
CA GLU A 17 -13.40 -7.68 1.69
C GLU A 17 -13.32 -6.51 2.68
N ASN A 18 -12.69 -5.41 2.28
CA ASN A 18 -12.56 -4.23 3.12
C ASN A 18 -13.91 -3.61 3.48
N LEU A 19 -14.87 -3.57 2.54
CA LEU A 19 -16.23 -3.09 2.85
C LEU A 19 -16.91 -3.95 3.92
N VAL A 20 -16.79 -5.27 3.81
CA VAL A 20 -17.34 -6.22 4.79
C VAL A 20 -16.65 -6.04 6.15
N ARG A 21 -15.32 -5.98 6.17
CA ARG A 21 -14.54 -5.76 7.38
C ARG A 21 -14.94 -4.45 8.06
N MET A 22 -15.02 -3.36 7.30
CA MET A 22 -15.43 -2.04 7.80
C MET A 22 -16.83 -2.04 8.41
N LYS A 23 -17.78 -2.76 7.82
CA LYS A 23 -19.15 -2.80 8.33
C LYS A 23 -19.29 -3.63 9.60
N LEU A 24 -18.52 -4.70 9.71
CA LEU A 24 -18.53 -5.59 10.87
C LEU A 24 -17.67 -5.07 12.03
N ASP A 25 -16.70 -4.19 11.78
CA ASP A 25 -15.92 -3.47 12.81
C ASP A 25 -16.80 -2.62 13.75
N GLU A 26 -18.04 -2.28 13.34
CA GLU A 26 -19.03 -1.56 14.15
C GLU A 26 -19.62 -2.43 15.29
N ILE A 27 -19.42 -3.75 15.25
CA ILE A 27 -20.04 -4.71 16.18
C ILE A 27 -19.02 -5.16 17.22
N SER A 28 -19.14 -4.64 18.44
CA SER A 28 -18.20 -4.92 19.54
C SER A 28 -18.20 -6.37 20.05
N SER A 29 -19.21 -7.17 19.68
CA SER A 29 -19.31 -8.58 20.05
C SER A 29 -18.52 -9.52 19.14
N ILE A 30 -17.98 -9.02 18.03
CA ILE A 30 -17.12 -9.78 17.11
C ILE A 30 -15.69 -9.83 17.68
N VAL A 31 -15.15 -11.03 17.76
CA VAL A 31 -13.80 -11.31 18.27
C VAL A 31 -12.79 -11.37 17.12
N HIS A 32 -13.15 -11.97 15.97
CA HIS A 32 -12.25 -12.14 14.84
C HIS A 32 -13.02 -12.42 13.52
N LEU A 33 -12.44 -12.00 12.39
CA LEU A 33 -12.97 -12.20 11.04
C LEU A 33 -11.92 -12.89 10.16
N ASP A 34 -12.29 -13.98 9.51
CA ASP A 34 -11.43 -14.74 8.60
C ASP A 34 -12.10 -14.78 7.20
N PHE A 35 -11.35 -14.37 6.19
CA PHE A 35 -11.84 -14.15 4.83
C PHE A 35 -11.18 -15.10 3.84
N ASP A 36 -12.01 -15.87 3.14
CA ASP A 36 -11.59 -16.75 2.05
C ASP A 36 -12.21 -16.23 0.75
N ILE A 37 -11.52 -15.26 0.12
CA ILE A 37 -11.95 -14.63 -1.15
C ILE A 37 -12.12 -15.67 -2.27
N PRO A 38 -11.18 -16.61 -2.51
CA PRO A 38 -11.35 -17.63 -3.56
C PRO A 38 -12.64 -18.43 -3.43
N ASN A 39 -13.05 -18.76 -2.20
CA ASN A 39 -14.27 -19.52 -1.93
C ASN A 39 -15.48 -18.64 -1.55
N ARG A 40 -15.33 -17.31 -1.57
CA ARG A 40 -16.39 -16.33 -1.22
C ARG A 40 -16.99 -16.56 0.16
N LYS A 41 -16.17 -16.96 1.14
CA LYS A 41 -16.59 -17.27 2.50
C LYS A 41 -16.04 -16.29 3.50
N LEU A 42 -16.91 -15.87 4.43
CA LEU A 42 -16.56 -15.13 5.62
C LEU A 42 -16.82 -16.01 6.85
N THR A 43 -15.81 -16.20 7.69
CA THR A 43 -15.98 -16.82 9.01
C THR A 43 -15.90 -15.73 10.08
N VAL A 44 -16.96 -15.61 10.87
CA VAL A 44 -17.07 -14.65 11.97
C VAL A 44 -17.03 -15.38 13.30
N PHE A 45 -16.07 -15.02 14.15
CA PHE A 45 -16.02 -15.48 15.52
C PHE A 45 -16.55 -14.39 16.43
N HIS A 46 -17.59 -14.68 17.22
CA HIS A 46 -18.28 -13.67 18.00
C HIS A 46 -18.89 -14.24 19.30
N SER A 47 -19.19 -13.35 20.24
CA SER A 47 -19.80 -13.68 21.53
C SER A 47 -21.21 -13.09 21.67
N GLY A 48 -21.77 -12.52 20.61
CA GLY A 48 -23.05 -11.79 20.62
C GLY A 48 -24.13 -12.44 19.76
N GLU A 49 -25.19 -11.68 19.47
CA GLU A 49 -26.32 -12.18 18.70
C GLU A 49 -26.01 -12.24 17.20
N THR A 50 -26.10 -13.44 16.63
CA THR A 50 -25.90 -13.71 15.20
C THR A 50 -26.80 -12.88 14.29
N GLU A 51 -27.99 -12.49 14.75
CA GLU A 51 -28.95 -11.70 13.96
C GLU A 51 -28.44 -10.31 13.61
N GLN A 52 -27.69 -9.65 14.51
CA GLN A 52 -27.14 -8.32 14.24
C GLN A 52 -26.03 -8.38 13.18
N ILE A 53 -25.20 -9.42 13.25
CA ILE A 53 -24.12 -9.69 12.29
C ILE A 53 -24.72 -10.03 10.93
N GLU A 54 -25.71 -10.90 10.89
CA GLU A 54 -26.42 -11.30 9.67
C GLU A 54 -27.09 -10.09 9.00
N LYS A 55 -27.80 -9.24 9.74
CA LYS A 55 -28.37 -7.98 9.21
C LYS A 55 -27.30 -7.07 8.61
N SER A 56 -26.14 -6.96 9.26
CA SER A 56 -25.05 -6.10 8.80
C SER A 56 -24.40 -6.63 7.52
N VAL A 57 -24.23 -7.95 7.40
CA VAL A 57 -23.73 -8.61 6.18
C VAL A 57 -24.74 -8.45 5.03
N ILE A 58 -26.04 -8.61 5.30
CA ILE A 58 -27.10 -8.45 4.28
C ILE A 58 -27.20 -7.00 3.81
N ALA A 59 -27.06 -6.03 4.72
CA ALA A 59 -27.13 -4.60 4.41
C ALA A 59 -26.02 -4.11 3.46
N LEU A 60 -24.94 -4.90 3.27
CA LEU A 60 -23.91 -4.60 2.27
C LEU A 60 -24.36 -4.85 0.83
N HIS A 61 -25.50 -5.53 0.62
CA HIS A 61 -26.00 -5.90 -0.71
C HIS A 61 -25.01 -6.72 -1.57
N LEU A 62 -24.05 -7.40 -0.92
CA LEU A 62 -23.06 -8.29 -1.54
C LEU A 62 -23.57 -9.74 -1.69
N GLY A 63 -24.87 -9.96 -1.48
CA GLY A 63 -25.51 -11.28 -1.57
C GLY A 63 -25.05 -12.23 -0.46
N GLY A 64 -24.98 -11.71 0.76
CA GLY A 64 -24.58 -12.45 1.96
C GLY A 64 -25.66 -13.42 2.44
N LYS A 65 -25.28 -14.67 2.67
CA LYS A 65 -26.16 -15.73 3.21
C LYS A 65 -25.45 -16.48 4.33
N LYS A 66 -26.12 -16.66 5.46
CA LYS A 66 -25.62 -17.51 6.55
C LYS A 66 -25.67 -18.98 6.13
N ILE A 67 -24.55 -19.68 6.30
CA ILE A 67 -24.42 -21.12 6.05
C ILE A 67 -24.65 -21.91 7.33
N SER A 68 -23.84 -21.66 8.36
CA SER A 68 -23.93 -22.36 9.64
C SER A 68 -23.52 -21.46 10.81
N THR A 69 -23.95 -21.83 12.01
CA THR A 69 -23.45 -21.27 13.27
C THR A 69 -23.18 -22.42 14.21
N GLU A 70 -21.94 -22.52 14.67
CA GLU A 70 -21.45 -23.61 15.50
C GLU A 70 -20.79 -23.04 16.76
N GLN A 71 -20.86 -23.79 17.85
CA GLN A 71 -20.10 -23.46 19.05
C GLN A 71 -18.63 -23.76 18.80
N SER A 72 -17.76 -22.79 19.09
CA SER A 72 -16.33 -22.95 18.90
C SER A 72 -15.62 -22.78 20.23
N ASP A 73 -14.70 -23.71 20.52
CA ASP A 73 -13.80 -23.66 21.67
C ASP A 73 -12.45 -23.01 21.31
N ARG A 74 -12.33 -22.46 20.09
CA ARG A 74 -11.09 -21.94 19.52
C ARG A 74 -10.66 -20.60 20.13
N THR A 75 -10.20 -20.60 21.38
CA THR A 75 -9.84 -19.37 22.10
C THR A 75 -8.62 -18.63 21.53
N ASP A 76 -7.84 -19.31 20.69
CA ASP A 76 -6.59 -18.80 20.13
C ASP A 76 -6.83 -18.17 18.75
N PHE A 77 -7.42 -16.97 18.74
CA PHE A 77 -7.42 -16.09 17.57
C PHE A 77 -6.07 -15.40 17.46
N LYS A 78 -5.09 -16.13 16.91
CA LYS A 78 -3.80 -15.54 16.55
C LYS A 78 -3.99 -14.59 15.36
N GLU A 79 -4.51 -13.40 15.61
CA GLU A 79 -4.41 -12.30 14.65
C GLU A 79 -3.31 -11.30 15.06
N THR A 80 -2.28 -11.25 14.21
CA THR A 80 -1.55 -10.04 13.78
C THR A 80 -0.44 -9.37 14.61
N THR A 81 0.12 -9.91 15.71
CA THR A 81 1.36 -9.28 16.25
C THR A 81 2.52 -9.34 15.26
N ASN A 82 2.67 -10.48 14.56
CA ASN A 82 3.72 -10.66 13.57
C ASN A 82 3.42 -9.85 12.28
N GLN A 83 2.16 -9.73 11.89
CA GLN A 83 1.74 -8.97 10.70
C GLN A 83 1.85 -7.46 10.91
N LYS A 84 1.40 -6.93 12.06
CA LYS A 84 1.61 -5.52 12.42
C LYS A 84 3.09 -5.19 12.48
N ARG A 85 3.92 -6.11 13.01
CA ARG A 85 5.37 -5.96 13.02
C ARG A 85 5.97 -5.95 11.61
N ILE A 86 5.53 -6.85 10.72
CA ILE A 86 5.97 -6.88 9.31
C ILE A 86 5.57 -5.58 8.60
N LEU A 87 4.32 -5.16 8.71
CA LEU A 87 3.84 -3.91 8.10
C LEU A 87 4.55 -2.68 8.66
N TRP A 88 4.83 -2.64 9.97
CA TRP A 88 5.65 -1.58 10.57
C TRP A 88 7.08 -1.58 10.04
N SER A 89 7.69 -2.76 9.85
CA SER A 89 9.01 -2.88 9.24
C SER A 89 9.00 -2.35 7.80
N VAL A 90 8.03 -2.77 6.98
CA VAL A 90 7.90 -2.31 5.58
C VAL A 90 7.66 -0.79 5.53
N LEU A 91 6.78 -0.27 6.39
CA LEU A 91 6.56 1.18 6.51
C LEU A 91 7.84 1.92 6.89
N ALA A 92 8.55 1.45 7.91
CA ALA A 92 9.78 2.10 8.37
C ALA A 92 10.87 2.10 7.30
N ILE A 93 10.98 1.00 6.54
CA ILE A 93 11.93 0.87 5.43
C ILE A 93 11.56 1.84 4.30
N ASN A 94 10.32 1.81 3.80
CA ASN A 94 9.89 2.73 2.71
C ASN A 94 10.01 4.20 3.13
N PHE A 95 9.65 4.53 4.38
CA PHE A 95 9.78 5.91 4.85
C PHE A 95 11.24 6.34 5.03
N ALA A 96 12.14 5.45 5.45
CA ALA A 96 13.57 5.74 5.54
C ALA A 96 14.16 5.96 4.15
N PHE A 97 13.83 5.11 3.17
CA PHE A 97 14.29 5.27 1.80
C PHE A 97 13.69 6.49 1.12
N PHE A 98 12.43 6.87 1.39
CA PHE A 98 11.90 8.17 0.98
C PHE A 98 12.83 9.33 1.38
N ILE A 99 13.30 9.37 2.63
CA ILE A 99 14.18 10.45 3.09
C ILE A 99 15.54 10.39 2.37
N ILE A 100 16.12 9.19 2.27
CA ILE A 100 17.43 8.97 1.64
C ILE A 100 17.38 9.35 0.15
N GLU A 101 16.41 8.84 -0.60
CA GLU A 101 16.24 9.06 -2.03
C GLU A 101 15.82 10.48 -2.35
N MET A 102 14.98 11.12 -1.52
CA MET A 102 14.66 12.53 -1.69
C MET A 102 15.91 13.40 -1.52
N ALA A 103 16.68 13.18 -0.45
CA ALA A 103 17.89 13.95 -0.19
C ALA A 103 18.94 13.72 -1.28
N THR A 104 19.22 12.46 -1.60
CA THR A 104 20.21 12.09 -2.62
C THR A 104 19.75 12.43 -4.03
N GLY A 105 18.46 12.37 -4.33
CA GLY A 105 17.88 12.78 -5.61
C GLY A 105 18.02 14.28 -5.87
N ILE A 106 17.79 15.11 -4.85
CA ILE A 106 18.02 16.56 -4.95
C ILE A 106 19.52 16.87 -5.12
N VAL A 107 20.39 16.23 -4.33
CA VAL A 107 21.86 16.45 -4.39
C VAL A 107 22.45 15.98 -5.72
N SER A 108 22.07 14.78 -6.17
CA SER A 108 22.49 14.19 -7.44
C SER A 108 21.78 14.80 -8.65
N LYS A 109 20.72 15.59 -8.43
CA LYS A 109 19.82 16.17 -9.43
C LYS A 109 19.06 15.14 -10.26
N SER A 110 18.96 13.89 -9.80
CA SER A 110 18.18 12.83 -10.45
C SER A 110 16.69 13.01 -10.16
N MET A 111 15.90 13.18 -11.22
CA MET A 111 14.45 13.20 -11.14
C MET A 111 13.86 11.80 -10.98
N GLY A 112 14.56 10.76 -11.45
CA GLY A 112 14.21 9.37 -11.20
C GLY A 112 14.18 9.06 -9.70
N LEU A 113 15.26 9.38 -8.97
CA LEU A 113 15.32 9.21 -7.50
C LEU A 113 14.28 10.05 -6.76
N VAL A 114 14.05 11.29 -7.19
CA VAL A 114 13.01 12.13 -6.56
C VAL A 114 11.62 11.52 -6.78
N ALA A 115 11.33 11.04 -7.99
CA ALA A 115 10.04 10.42 -8.27
C ALA A 115 9.84 9.12 -7.47
N ASP A 116 10.87 8.27 -7.42
CA ASP A 116 10.90 7.02 -6.63
C ASP A 116 10.63 7.29 -5.14
N SER A 117 11.33 8.27 -4.57
CA SER A 117 11.13 8.67 -3.18
C SER A 117 9.69 9.10 -2.89
N LEU A 118 9.02 9.79 -3.82
CA LEU A 118 7.62 10.15 -3.65
C LEU A 118 6.71 8.93 -3.75
N ASP A 119 7.00 7.95 -4.60
CA ASP A 119 6.22 6.69 -4.63
C ASP A 119 6.31 5.95 -3.30
N MET A 120 7.52 5.82 -2.75
CA MET A 120 7.73 5.26 -1.41
C MET A 120 6.99 6.02 -0.30
N LEU A 121 6.85 7.34 -0.43
CA LEU A 121 6.05 8.16 0.48
C LEU A 121 4.54 7.87 0.33
N ALA A 122 4.04 7.70 -0.90
CA ALA A 122 2.65 7.33 -1.13
C ALA A 122 2.34 5.97 -0.49
N ASP A 123 3.20 4.99 -0.68
CA ASP A 123 3.08 3.67 -0.08
C ASP A 123 3.15 3.73 1.45
N SER A 124 4.06 4.54 1.99
CA SER A 124 4.16 4.79 3.43
C SER A 124 2.86 5.37 4.00
N PHE A 125 2.17 6.25 3.26
CA PHE A 125 0.85 6.74 3.66
C PHE A 125 -0.21 5.64 3.62
N VAL A 126 -0.22 4.78 2.59
CA VAL A 126 -1.16 3.66 2.49
C VAL A 126 -0.95 2.68 3.65
N TYR A 127 0.30 2.32 3.95
CA TYR A 127 0.63 1.47 5.10
C TYR A 127 0.33 2.14 6.43
N GLY A 128 0.65 3.42 6.57
CA GLY A 128 0.40 4.20 7.78
C GLY A 128 -1.07 4.33 8.08
N ILE A 129 -1.90 4.60 7.06
CA ILE A 129 -3.37 4.61 7.18
C ILE A 129 -3.84 3.22 7.60
N SER A 130 -3.31 2.15 7.01
CA SER A 130 -3.69 0.77 7.36
C SER A 130 -3.30 0.38 8.80
N LEU A 131 -2.14 0.85 9.29
CA LEU A 131 -1.61 0.56 10.63
C LEU A 131 -2.24 1.41 11.75
N ILE A 132 -2.30 2.74 11.56
CA ILE A 132 -2.85 3.68 12.53
C ILE A 132 -4.38 3.56 12.61
N ALA A 133 -5.03 2.97 11.60
CA ALA A 133 -6.46 2.68 11.59
C ALA A 133 -6.91 1.57 12.56
N VAL A 134 -6.00 0.89 13.26
CA VAL A 134 -6.36 -0.08 14.31
C VAL A 134 -6.70 0.69 15.60
N GLY A 135 -7.94 1.16 15.70
CA GLY A 135 -8.50 1.80 16.92
C GLY A 135 -9.04 3.23 16.74
N GLY A 136 -8.91 3.85 15.56
CA GLY A 136 -9.43 5.19 15.27
C GLY A 136 -10.84 5.18 14.65
N THR A 137 -11.64 6.23 14.88
CA THR A 137 -12.97 6.37 14.27
C THR A 137 -12.89 6.58 12.75
N LEU A 138 -13.90 6.11 12.01
CA LEU A 138 -13.96 6.17 10.54
C LEU A 138 -13.75 7.60 9.98
N MET A 139 -14.25 8.62 10.69
CA MET A 139 -14.07 10.02 10.30
C MET A 139 -12.61 10.49 10.38
N LYS A 140 -11.85 10.03 11.39
CA LYS A 140 -10.41 10.33 11.48
C LYS A 140 -9.64 9.66 10.35
N LYS A 141 -10.02 8.42 9.97
CA LYS A 141 -9.43 7.68 8.82
C LYS A 141 -9.58 8.47 7.52
N LYS A 142 -10.80 8.94 7.22
CA LYS A 142 -11.08 9.76 6.02
C LYS A 142 -10.30 11.07 6.01
N ARG A 143 -10.20 11.77 7.14
CA ARG A 143 -9.47 13.06 7.21
C ARG A 143 -7.97 12.89 6.97
N ILE A 144 -7.34 11.89 7.56
CA ILE A 144 -5.91 11.62 7.37
C ILE A 144 -5.62 11.22 5.92
N ALA A 145 -6.41 10.30 5.35
CA ALA A 145 -6.28 9.90 3.95
C ALA A 145 -6.45 11.09 3.00
N LYS A 146 -7.42 11.97 3.27
CA LYS A 146 -7.63 13.18 2.46
C LYS A 146 -6.42 14.12 2.50
N LEU A 147 -5.87 14.38 3.69
CA LEU A 147 -4.69 15.23 3.85
C LEU A 147 -3.46 14.62 3.15
N ALA A 148 -3.20 13.32 3.36
CA ALA A 148 -2.11 12.60 2.72
C ALA A 148 -2.23 12.64 1.18
N GLY A 149 -3.43 12.38 0.64
CA GLY A 149 -3.66 12.42 -0.80
C GLY A 149 -3.43 13.81 -1.42
N TYR A 150 -3.92 14.89 -0.80
CA TYR A 150 -3.65 16.24 -1.31
C TYR A 150 -2.19 16.64 -1.21
N PHE A 151 -1.53 16.30 -0.10
CA PHE A 151 -0.10 16.54 0.07
C PHE A 151 0.70 15.83 -1.03
N GLN A 152 0.37 14.56 -1.29
CA GLN A 152 1.03 13.76 -2.31
C GLN A 152 0.80 14.29 -3.73
N ILE A 153 -0.42 14.68 -4.09
CA ILE A 153 -0.71 15.30 -5.39
C ILE A 153 0.11 16.59 -5.56
N THR A 154 0.19 17.41 -4.51
CA THR A 154 0.92 18.69 -4.56
C THR A 154 2.41 18.44 -4.85
N LEU A 155 3.04 17.52 -4.12
CA LEU A 155 4.44 17.17 -4.33
C LEU A 155 4.69 16.57 -5.72
N ALA A 156 3.81 15.66 -6.17
CA ALA A 156 3.96 15.03 -7.46
C ALA A 156 3.80 16.01 -8.63
N ILE A 157 2.88 16.98 -8.53
CA ILE A 157 2.74 18.06 -9.53
C ILE A 157 4.00 18.93 -9.56
N ILE A 158 4.51 19.34 -8.40
CA ILE A 158 5.74 20.16 -8.33
C ILE A 158 6.91 19.41 -8.97
N GLY A 159 7.10 18.13 -8.63
CA GLY A 159 8.14 17.30 -9.22
C GLY A 159 7.97 17.09 -10.73
N PHE A 160 6.74 16.85 -11.20
CA PHE A 160 6.46 16.68 -12.62
C PHE A 160 6.71 17.95 -13.44
N VAL A 161 6.33 19.12 -12.91
CA VAL A 161 6.64 20.42 -13.54
C VAL A 161 8.15 20.65 -13.62
N GLU A 162 8.88 20.26 -12.57
CA GLU A 162 10.34 20.33 -12.57
C GLU A 162 10.97 19.42 -13.64
N VAL A 163 10.43 18.20 -13.84
CA VAL A 163 10.85 17.31 -14.93
C VAL A 163 10.64 17.98 -16.29
N LEU A 164 9.46 18.55 -16.54
CA LEU A 164 9.16 19.23 -17.80
C LEU A 164 10.12 20.41 -18.04
N ARG A 165 10.36 21.22 -17.00
CA ARG A 165 11.30 22.35 -17.07
C ARG A 165 12.70 21.89 -17.49
N ARG A 166 13.16 20.79 -16.93
CA ARG A 166 14.49 20.21 -17.20
C ARG A 166 14.56 19.48 -18.54
N PHE A 167 13.43 18.93 -19.01
CA PHE A 167 13.35 18.25 -20.29
C PHE A 167 13.45 19.22 -21.47
N PHE A 168 12.85 20.41 -21.36
CA PHE A 168 12.89 21.45 -22.39
C PHE A 168 14.02 22.48 -22.19
N GLY A 169 14.64 22.52 -21.01
CA GLY A 169 15.81 23.35 -20.73
C GLY A 169 17.14 22.62 -20.96
N ALA A 170 18.25 23.37 -20.93
CA ALA A 170 19.59 22.79 -20.87
C ALA A 170 19.93 22.46 -19.41
N ASP A 171 19.60 21.26 -18.96
CA ASP A 171 19.83 20.85 -17.57
C ASP A 171 21.18 20.15 -17.36
N LYS A 172 21.65 20.19 -16.11
CA LYS A 172 22.90 19.54 -15.70
C LYS A 172 22.71 18.03 -15.62
N LEU A 173 23.74 17.29 -16.03
CA LEU A 173 23.74 15.83 -15.94
C LEU A 173 23.59 15.39 -14.47
N PRO A 174 22.68 14.43 -14.18
CA PRO A 174 22.59 13.88 -12.85
C PRO A 174 23.82 13.03 -12.53
N ASP A 175 24.17 12.95 -11.25
CA ASP A 175 25.23 12.05 -10.80
C ASP A 175 24.76 10.59 -10.87
N PHE A 176 25.12 9.93 -11.98
CA PHE A 176 24.78 8.54 -12.23
C PHE A 176 25.30 7.58 -11.17
N SER A 177 26.43 7.89 -10.51
CA SER A 177 27.02 7.00 -9.51
C SER A 177 26.15 6.96 -8.26
N THR A 178 25.74 8.15 -7.78
CA THR A 178 24.81 8.27 -6.65
C THR A 178 23.46 7.62 -6.98
N MET A 179 22.94 7.87 -8.20
CA MET A 179 21.68 7.29 -8.68
C MET A 179 21.70 5.76 -8.62
N ILE A 180 22.71 5.11 -9.18
CA ILE A 180 22.81 3.65 -9.21
C ILE A 180 23.01 3.07 -7.80
N ILE A 181 23.92 3.66 -7.01
CA ILE A 181 24.24 3.14 -5.67
C ILE A 181 23.00 3.17 -4.77
N VAL A 182 22.30 4.31 -4.73
CA VAL A 182 21.11 4.47 -3.88
C VAL A 182 20.00 3.52 -4.32
N SER A 183 19.70 3.45 -5.64
CA SER A 183 18.66 2.55 -6.14
C SER A 183 18.99 1.06 -5.94
N ILE A 184 20.27 0.66 -5.93
CA ILE A 184 20.67 -0.71 -5.54
C ILE A 184 20.34 -0.97 -4.07
N PHE A 185 20.65 -0.04 -3.16
CA PHE A 185 20.29 -0.20 -1.74
C PHE A 185 18.78 -0.30 -1.55
N ALA A 186 18.02 0.56 -2.23
CA ALA A 186 16.56 0.53 -2.20
C ALA A 186 16.03 -0.79 -2.78
N LEU A 187 16.58 -1.26 -3.90
CA LEU A 187 16.21 -2.53 -4.53
C LEU A 187 16.42 -3.73 -3.59
N VAL A 188 17.55 -3.76 -2.89
CA VAL A 188 17.84 -4.81 -1.90
C VAL A 188 16.85 -4.73 -0.73
N ALA A 189 16.57 -3.53 -0.23
CA ALA A 189 15.63 -3.35 0.88
C ALA A 189 14.20 -3.76 0.50
N ASN A 190 13.71 -3.34 -0.67
CA ASN A 190 12.40 -3.72 -1.18
C ASN A 190 12.32 -5.21 -1.53
N GLY A 191 13.42 -5.79 -2.04
CA GLY A 191 13.53 -7.24 -2.25
C GLY A 191 13.43 -8.03 -0.93
N ILE A 192 14.07 -7.55 0.14
CA ILE A 192 13.95 -8.14 1.48
C ILE A 192 12.52 -8.00 2.00
N CYS A 193 11.89 -6.83 1.84
CA CYS A 193 10.49 -6.61 2.22
C CYS A 193 9.56 -7.58 1.49
N LEU A 194 9.70 -7.70 0.17
CA LEU A 194 8.92 -8.60 -0.65
C LEU A 194 9.11 -10.06 -0.23
N TYR A 195 10.35 -10.48 0.04
CA TYR A 195 10.65 -11.82 0.53
C TYR A 195 9.97 -12.12 1.88
N ILE A 196 10.02 -11.16 2.82
CA ILE A 196 9.36 -11.29 4.12
C ILE A 196 7.84 -11.38 3.95
N LEU A 197 7.25 -10.54 3.09
CA LEU A 197 5.81 -10.54 2.81
C LEU A 197 5.37 -11.87 2.19
N GLN A 198 6.12 -12.42 1.23
CA GLN A 198 5.83 -13.71 0.59
C GLN A 198 5.91 -14.90 1.55
N LYS A 199 6.83 -14.85 2.52
CA LYS A 199 7.00 -15.88 3.54
C LYS A 199 5.96 -15.80 4.66
N SER A 200 5.18 -14.72 4.72
CA SER A 200 4.12 -14.56 5.71
C SER A 200 3.02 -15.60 5.51
N LYS A 201 2.56 -16.20 6.61
CA LYS A 201 1.40 -17.12 6.60
C LYS A 201 0.10 -16.42 6.17
N SER A 202 0.06 -15.09 6.31
CA SER A 202 -1.06 -14.21 5.96
C SER A 202 -1.00 -13.66 4.53
N LYS A 203 -0.14 -14.20 3.65
CA LYS A 203 0.05 -13.68 2.28
C LYS A 203 -1.22 -13.63 1.43
N GLU A 204 -2.23 -14.43 1.77
CA GLU A 204 -3.48 -14.51 1.01
C GLU A 204 -4.46 -13.38 1.33
N GLU A 205 -4.26 -12.68 2.46
CA GLU A 205 -5.10 -11.57 2.91
C GLU A 205 -4.99 -10.37 1.97
N ALA A 206 -6.11 -9.69 1.71
CA ALA A 206 -6.21 -8.57 0.78
C ALA A 206 -5.14 -7.47 0.99
N HIS A 207 -4.96 -7.00 2.23
CA HIS A 207 -3.98 -5.96 2.53
C HIS A 207 -2.53 -6.44 2.38
N MET A 208 -2.25 -7.72 2.61
CA MET A 208 -0.92 -8.30 2.37
C MET A 208 -0.63 -8.43 0.88
N LYS A 209 -1.62 -8.82 0.07
CA LYS A 209 -1.52 -8.81 -1.40
C LYS A 209 -1.30 -7.41 -1.93
N ALA A 210 -2.03 -6.43 -1.40
CA ALA A 210 -1.82 -5.02 -1.75
C ALA A 210 -0.38 -4.59 -1.43
N SER A 211 0.13 -4.87 -0.22
CA SER A 211 1.54 -4.59 0.12
C SER A 211 2.54 -5.27 -0.81
N MET A 212 2.30 -6.53 -1.21
CA MET A 212 3.18 -7.21 -2.16
C MET A 212 3.17 -6.56 -3.54
N ILE A 213 2.01 -6.07 -4.01
CA ILE A 213 1.90 -5.37 -5.30
C ILE A 213 2.69 -4.06 -5.25
N PHE A 214 2.51 -3.28 -4.19
CA PHE A 214 3.21 -2.01 -3.97
C PHE A 214 4.73 -2.21 -3.91
N THR A 215 5.21 -3.10 -3.03
CA THR A 215 6.65 -3.41 -2.96
C THR A 215 7.22 -4.01 -4.26
N SER A 216 6.41 -4.72 -5.05
CA SER A 216 6.86 -5.20 -6.38
C SER A 216 6.99 -4.07 -7.39
N ASN A 217 6.13 -3.05 -7.32
CA ASN A 217 6.27 -1.85 -8.14
C ASN A 217 7.55 -1.10 -7.76
N ASP A 218 7.86 -0.94 -6.48
CA ASP A 218 9.10 -0.32 -6.02
C ASP A 218 10.32 -1.03 -6.64
N VAL A 219 10.34 -2.37 -6.62
CA VAL A 219 11.42 -3.16 -7.27
C VAL A 219 11.56 -2.82 -8.76
N ILE A 220 10.46 -2.67 -9.49
CA ILE A 220 10.47 -2.30 -10.92
C ILE A 220 10.98 -0.87 -11.11
N ILE A 221 10.55 0.06 -10.28
CA ILE A 221 10.98 1.46 -10.33
C ILE A 221 12.48 1.55 -10.08
N ASN A 222 12.98 0.93 -9.01
CA ASN A 222 14.41 0.93 -8.67
C ASN A 222 15.25 0.35 -9.81
N LEU A 223 14.80 -0.73 -10.45
CA LEU A 223 15.45 -1.27 -11.65
C LEU A 223 15.44 -0.27 -12.81
N GLY A 224 14.32 0.42 -13.02
CA GLY A 224 14.20 1.49 -14.01
C GLY A 224 15.20 2.62 -13.75
N VAL A 225 15.34 3.06 -12.50
CA VAL A 225 16.30 4.09 -12.09
C VAL A 225 17.74 3.61 -12.28
N ILE A 226 18.08 2.36 -11.93
CA ILE A 226 19.42 1.79 -12.20
C ILE A 226 19.73 1.80 -13.69
N ILE A 227 18.79 1.34 -14.53
CA ILE A 227 18.95 1.31 -16.00
C ILE A 227 19.11 2.75 -16.52
N ALA A 228 18.31 3.70 -16.04
CA ALA A 228 18.44 5.10 -16.42
C ALA A 228 19.79 5.68 -16.00
N GLY A 229 20.32 5.38 -14.82
CA GLY A 229 21.65 5.80 -14.40
C GLY A 229 22.76 5.28 -15.32
N LEU A 230 22.68 4.00 -15.72
CA LEU A 230 23.62 3.43 -16.69
C LEU A 230 23.52 4.12 -18.06
N LEU A 231 22.29 4.40 -18.54
CA LEU A 231 22.06 5.09 -19.79
C LEU A 231 22.48 6.57 -19.74
N VAL A 232 22.33 7.24 -18.60
CA VAL A 232 22.83 8.61 -18.39
C VAL A 232 24.34 8.64 -18.58
N HIS A 233 25.06 7.67 -17.98
CA HIS A 233 26.50 7.56 -18.13
C HIS A 233 26.90 7.30 -19.59
N TRP A 234 26.24 6.35 -20.25
CA TRP A 234 26.61 5.92 -21.60
C TRP A 234 26.26 6.96 -22.68
N LEU A 235 25.08 7.57 -22.59
CA LEU A 235 24.58 8.57 -23.56
C LEU A 235 25.05 9.99 -23.22
N ASN A 236 25.68 10.18 -22.05
CA ASN A 236 26.07 11.48 -21.51
C ASN A 236 24.90 12.49 -21.57
N SER A 237 23.70 12.03 -21.20
CA SER A 237 22.44 12.78 -21.33
C SER A 237 21.55 12.55 -20.11
N SER A 238 20.88 13.60 -19.63
CA SER A 238 19.90 13.51 -18.53
C SER A 238 18.55 12.92 -18.94
N LYS A 239 18.31 12.77 -20.25
CA LYS A 239 17.02 12.31 -20.79
C LYS A 239 16.53 10.97 -20.25
N PRO A 240 17.37 9.92 -20.09
CA PRO A 240 16.91 8.65 -19.54
C PRO A 240 16.34 8.79 -18.12
N ASP A 241 17.01 9.56 -17.26
CA ASP A 241 16.54 9.87 -15.90
C ASP A 241 15.21 10.62 -15.91
N LEU A 242 15.07 11.65 -16.75
CA LEU A 242 13.83 12.41 -16.88
C LEU A 242 12.66 11.57 -17.41
N ILE A 243 12.92 10.64 -18.33
CA ILE A 243 11.90 9.72 -18.86
C ILE A 243 11.39 8.79 -17.75
N ILE A 244 12.30 8.15 -17.01
CA ILE A 244 11.92 7.30 -15.87
C ILE A 244 11.19 8.13 -14.81
N GLY A 245 11.72 9.30 -14.43
CA GLY A 245 11.06 10.21 -13.50
C GLY A 245 9.64 10.58 -13.95
N THR A 246 9.44 10.89 -15.24
CA THR A 246 8.11 11.18 -15.83
C THR A 246 7.15 10.01 -15.61
N ILE A 247 7.58 8.79 -15.93
CA ILE A 247 6.76 7.58 -15.78
C ILE A 247 6.36 7.39 -14.31
N VAL A 248 7.33 7.48 -13.41
CA VAL A 248 7.10 7.27 -11.97
C VAL A 248 6.20 8.36 -11.40
N PHE A 249 6.41 9.64 -11.71
CA PHE A 249 5.50 10.71 -11.26
C PHE A 249 4.05 10.49 -11.71
N VAL A 250 3.84 9.97 -12.93
CA VAL A 250 2.48 9.62 -13.39
C VAL A 250 1.87 8.51 -12.51
N LEU A 251 2.65 7.49 -12.15
CA LEU A 251 2.21 6.44 -11.22
C LEU A 251 1.89 7.01 -9.83
N VAL A 252 2.74 7.90 -9.29
CA VAL A 252 2.53 8.55 -8.00
C VAL A 252 1.24 9.37 -7.99
N ILE A 253 0.97 10.14 -9.05
CA ILE A 253 -0.27 10.92 -9.19
C ILE A 253 -1.48 9.99 -9.19
N GLN A 254 -1.43 8.88 -9.92
CA GLN A 254 -2.50 7.88 -9.93
C GLN A 254 -2.70 7.25 -8.54
N GLY A 255 -1.61 6.94 -7.83
CA GLY A 255 -1.62 6.47 -6.46
C GLY A 255 -2.28 7.46 -5.50
N ALA A 256 -1.93 8.74 -5.61
CA ALA A 256 -2.51 9.79 -4.79
C ALA A 256 -4.03 9.97 -5.03
N PHE A 257 -4.49 9.86 -6.28
CA PHE A 257 -5.93 9.81 -6.58
C PHE A 257 -6.62 8.60 -5.97
N ARG A 258 -5.95 7.44 -5.93
CA ARG A 258 -6.46 6.24 -5.26
C ARG A 258 -6.61 6.49 -3.75
N ILE A 259 -5.63 7.12 -3.11
CA ILE A 259 -5.70 7.52 -1.68
C ILE A 259 -6.88 8.47 -1.43
N LEU A 260 -7.09 9.47 -2.30
CA LEU A 260 -8.23 10.38 -2.18
C LEU A 260 -9.58 9.66 -2.35
N LYS A 261 -9.66 8.64 -3.22
CA LYS A 261 -10.87 7.83 -3.37
C LYS A 261 -11.21 7.05 -2.10
N LEU A 262 -10.19 6.59 -1.35
CA LEU A 262 -10.37 5.95 -0.04
C LEU A 262 -10.89 6.91 1.04
N SER A 263 -10.77 8.22 0.83
CA SER A 263 -11.22 9.25 1.77
C SER A 263 -12.68 9.70 1.58
N LYS A 264 -13.32 9.31 0.47
CA LYS A 264 -14.74 9.62 0.19
C LYS A 264 -15.67 8.66 0.91
#